data_AF-A0A3B8QCP1-F1
#
_entry.id   AF-A0A3B8QCP1-F1
#
_cell.length_a   1.000
_cell.length_b   1.000
_cell.length_c   1.000
_cell.angle_alpha   90.00
_cell.angle_beta   90.00
_cell.angle_gamma   90.00
#
_symmetry.space_group_name_H-M   'P 1'
#
loop_
_entity.id
_entity.type
_entity.pdbx_description
1 polymer ?
#
loop_
_entity_poly.entity_id
_entity_poly.type
_entity_poly.pdbx_seq_one_letter_code
_entity_poly.pdbx_strand_id
1 'polypeptide(L)' 'VKEEISKVIVGNDEIIDGTLISLLSKGHVLLEGIPGIGKTKIVATVADVLHLTFSRIQFTPDL' A
#
# COMPACT_ATOMS: atom_id res chain seq x y z
N VAL A 1 14.23 2.34 -1.75
CA VAL A 1 12.76 2.12 -1.70
C VAL A 1 12.26 1.95 -0.27
N LYS A 2 12.54 0.82 0.43
CA LYS A 2 12.03 0.60 1.80
C LYS A 2 12.46 1.67 2.80
N GLU A 3 13.69 2.18 2.69
CA GLU A 3 14.20 3.29 3.51
C GLU A 3 13.44 4.61 3.29
N GLU A 4 12.96 4.89 2.08
CA GLU A 4 12.14 6.08 1.82
C GLU A 4 10.72 5.88 2.37
N ILE A 5 10.17 4.67 2.23
CA ILE A 5 8.86 4.32 2.79
C ILE A 5 8.89 4.43 4.32
N SER A 6 9.97 4.01 4.98
CA SER A 6 10.09 4.03 6.45
C SER A 6 10.15 5.44 7.05
N LYS A 7 10.43 6.47 6.24
CA LYS A 7 10.33 7.88 6.66
C LYS A 7 8.88 8.32 6.92
N VAL A 8 7.90 7.63 6.33
CA VAL A 8 6.47 7.99 6.40
C VAL A 8 5.63 6.93 7.12
N ILE A 9 6.03 5.66 7.00
CA ILE A 9 5.34 4.51 7.57
C ILE A 9 6.26 3.85 8.61
N VAL A 10 5.77 3.73 9.85
CA VAL A 10 6.45 2.99 10.91
C VAL A 10 5.82 1.60 11.02
N GLY A 11 6.65 0.56 10.97
CA GLY A 11 6.21 -0.84 10.99
C GLY A 11 5.50 -1.27 9.70
N ASN A 12 4.75 -2.38 9.76
CA ASN A 12 4.07 -3.01 8.62
C ASN A 12 5.04 -3.53 7.53
N ASP A 13 6.24 -3.97 7.92
CA ASP A 13 7.27 -4.44 6.98
C ASP A 13 6.79 -5.57 6.07
N GLU A 14 6.04 -6.54 6.62
CA GLU A 14 5.48 -7.65 5.84
C GLU A 14 4.48 -7.19 4.76
N ILE A 15 3.64 -6.20 5.09
CA ILE A 15 2.68 -5.63 4.13
C ILE A 15 3.42 -4.89 3.02
N ILE A 16 4.44 -4.12 3.39
CA ILE A 16 5.29 -3.39 2.43
C ILE A 16 5.97 -4.39 1.49
N ASP A 17 6.55 -5.46 2.03
CA ASP A 17 7.22 -6.50 1.24
C ASP A 17 6.24 -7.21 0.29
N GLY A 18 5.10 -7.68 0.81
CA GLY A 18 4.08 -8.32 -0.02
C GLY A 18 3.56 -7.40 -1.13
N THR A 19 3.40 -6.11 -0.84
CA THR A 19 2.97 -5.10 -1.83
C THR A 19 4.03 -4.90 -2.91
N LEU A 20 5.31 -4.77 -2.53
CA LEU A 20 6.42 -4.62 -3.48
C LEU A 20 6.60 -5.87 -4.35
N ILE A 21 6.54 -7.05 -3.75
CA ILE A 21 6.64 -8.33 -4.47
C ILE A 21 5.50 -8.45 -5.48
N SER A 22 4.26 -8.19 -5.07
CA SER A 22 3.08 -8.24 -5.96
C SER A 22 3.22 -7.24 -7.12
N LEU A 23 3.60 -5.99 -6.83
CA LEU A 23 3.81 -4.94 -7.82
C LEU A 23 4.87 -5.34 -8.87
N LEU A 24 6.05 -5.81 -8.42
CA LEU A 24 7.14 -6.21 -9.30
C LEU A 24 6.78 -7.46 -10.14
N SER A 25 5.92 -8.31 -9.60
CA SER A 25 5.39 -9.50 -10.27
C SER A 25 4.20 -9.20 -11.19
N LYS A 26 3.77 -7.93 -11.27
CA LYS A 26 2.53 -7.51 -11.97
C LYS A 26 1.26 -8.22 -11.46
N GLY A 27 1.25 -8.56 -10.18
CA GLY A 27 0.12 -9.18 -9.50
C GLY A 27 -0.84 -8.17 -8.87
N HIS A 28 -1.83 -8.71 -8.16
CA HIS A 28 -2.75 -7.95 -7.32
C HIS A 28 -2.59 -8.40 -5.87
N VAL A 29 -2.87 -7.50 -4.92
CA VAL A 29 -2.77 -7.78 -3.49
C VAL A 29 -4.07 -7.37 -2.78
N LEU A 30 -4.52 -8.20 -1.85
CA LEU A 30 -5.61 -7.89 -0.93
C LEU A 30 -5.01 -7.61 0.45
N LEU A 31 -5.26 -6.41 0.99
CA LEU A 31 -4.71 -6.00 2.28
C LEU A 31 -5.73 -6.17 3.41
N GLU A 32 -5.72 -7.32 4.07
CA GLU A 32 -6.63 -7.65 5.18
C GLU A 32 -6.09 -7.26 6.56
N GLY A 33 -6.96 -6.89 7.50
CA GLY A 33 -6.56 -6.45 8.85
C GLY A 33 -7.44 -5.34 9.41
N ILE A 34 -7.15 -4.95 10.65
CA ILE A 34 -7.98 -4.03 11.45
C ILE A 34 -8.05 -2.63 10.79
N PRO A 35 -9.19 -1.93 10.85
CA PRO A 35 -9.29 -0.54 10.44
C PRO A 35 -8.29 0.36 11.19
N GLY A 36 -7.77 1.38 10.51
CA GLY A 36 -6.91 2.38 11.14
C GLY A 36 -5.41 2.08 11.17
N ILE A 37 -4.96 0.90 10.71
CA ILE A 37 -3.53 0.53 10.65
C ILE A 37 -2.76 1.15 9.46
N GLY A 38 -3.35 2.12 8.78
CA GLY A 38 -2.66 2.87 7.72
C GLY A 38 -2.56 2.19 6.35
N LYS A 39 -3.34 1.13 6.07
CA LYS A 39 -3.34 0.39 4.77
C LYS A 39 -3.34 1.32 3.54
N THR A 40 -4.26 2.28 3.51
CA THR A 40 -4.36 3.27 2.44
C THR A 40 -3.10 4.12 2.33
N LYS A 41 -2.54 4.52 3.47
CA LYS A 41 -1.33 5.33 3.54
C LYS A 41 -0.12 4.55 3.03
N ILE A 42 -0.01 3.26 3.35
CA ILE A 42 1.05 2.38 2.85
C ILE A 42 1.04 2.36 1.31
N VAL A 43 -0.11 2.04 0.70
CA VAL A 43 -0.20 1.95 -0.76
C VAL A 43 0.05 3.31 -1.43
N ALA A 44 -0.47 4.40 -0.86
CA ALA A 44 -0.22 5.75 -1.36
C ALA A 44 1.27 6.14 -1.26
N THR A 45 1.94 5.83 -0.15
CA THR A 45 3.37 6.09 0.03
C THR A 45 4.23 5.25 -0.92
N VAL A 46 3.88 3.98 -1.13
CA VAL A 46 4.59 3.13 -2.11
C VAL A 46 4.48 3.73 -3.51
N ALA A 47 3.29 4.18 -3.91
CA ALA A 47 3.09 4.82 -5.20
C ALA A 47 3.89 6.13 -5.33
N ASP A 48 3.90 6.97 -4.29
CA ASP A 48 4.64 8.23 -4.27
C ASP A 48 6.17 8.02 -4.39
N VAL A 49 6.73 7.12 -3.57
CA VAL A 49 8.17 6.77 -3.58
C VAL A 49 8.61 6.17 -4.91
N LEU A 50 7.71 5.49 -5.62
CA LEU A 50 7.98 4.86 -6.92
C LEU A 50 7.51 5.71 -8.11
N HIS A 51 7.02 6.93 -7.89
CA HIS A 51 6.47 7.82 -8.91
C HIS A 51 5.37 7.18 -9.78
N LEU A 52 4.50 6.40 -9.15
CA LEU A 52 3.36 5.74 -9.78
C LEU A 52 2.08 6.57 -9.62
N THR A 53 1.10 6.30 -10.48
CA THR A 53 -0.26 6.85 -10.30
C THR A 53 -0.98 6.07 -9.22
N PHE A 54 -1.51 6.77 -8.22
CA PHE A 54 -2.36 6.20 -7.18
C PHE A 54 -3.81 6.63 -7.38
N SER A 55 -4.73 5.66 -7.35
CA SER A 55 -6.18 5.90 -7.37
C SER A 55 -6.82 5.06 -6.28
N ARG A 56 -7.80 5.65 -5.58
CA ARG A 56 -8.59 4.98 -4.54
C ARG A 56 -10.05 5.01 -4.93
N ILE A 57 -10.65 3.82 -4.98
CA ILE A 57 -12.09 3.64 -5.16
C ILE A 57 -12.65 3.13 -3.84
N GLN A 58 -13.62 3.85 -3.28
CA GLN A 58 -14.33 3.41 -2.08
C GLN A 58 -15.53 2.59 -2.50
N PHE A 59 -15.57 1.33 -2.09
CA PHE A 59 -16.78 0.51 -2.20
C PHE A 59 -17.81 1.02 -1.20
N THR A 60 -18.98 1.40 -1.69
CA THR A 60 -20.15 1.79 -0.89
C THR A 60 -21.29 0.81 -1.19
N PRO A 61 -22.19 0.52 -0.23
CA PRO A 61 -23.27 -0.45 -0.42
C PRO A 61 -24.39 0.05 -1.35
N ASP A 62 -24.37 1.34 -1.68
CA ASP A 62 -25.29 2.05 -2.57
C ASP A 62 -25.00 1.87 -4.07
N LEU A 63 -23.95 1.12 -4.43
CA LEU A 63 -23.62 0.71 -5.80
C LEU A 63 -23.74 -0.80 -5.99
#